data_AF-A0A6G2V4D7-F1
#
_entry.id   AF-A0A6G2V4D7-F1
#
_cell.length_a   1.000
_cell.length_b   1.000
_cell.length_c   1.000
_cell.angle_alpha   90.00
_cell.angle_beta   90.00
_cell.angle_gamma   90.00
#
_symmetry.space_group_name_H-M   'P 1'
#
loop_
_entity.id
_entity.type
_entity.pdbx_description
1 polymer ?
#
loop_
_entity_poly.entity_id
_entity_poly.type
_entity_poly.pdbx_seq_one_letter_code
_entity_poly.pdbx_strand_id
1 'polypeptide(L)'
;HWQVVVARVEWDEDGASEVRGGPVAQALLEEILVDPAVTGPDSADRIAVAHTGDEAIALVPLPAAPDRPDGEASGTGSDTASDEDPGADGHGEGPALHADALLAAVRAPLSAGLGDDGRLTLGVSASVHSAEGLRGALEEARHARRVAAARPGRVCAAGHHELASHVLLLPFVPDDVRRAFTARLLDPLREYDRRHRAELIPTLEAFLDCDGSWTRCAARLHLHVNTLRYRVGRIEQLTGRDLARLEDKLDFFLALRMS
;
A
#
# COMPACT_ATOMS: atom_id res chain seq x y z
N HIS A 1 9.89 6.94 -18.27
CA HIS A 1 9.11 6.31 -17.17
C HIS A 1 9.59 6.89 -15.85
N TRP A 2 8.74 6.89 -14.81
CA TRP A 2 9.12 7.43 -13.51
C TRP A 2 8.65 6.53 -12.36
N GLN A 3 9.38 6.55 -11.26
CA GLN A 3 8.91 6.11 -9.95
C GLN A 3 8.99 7.25 -8.96
N VAL A 4 8.16 7.18 -7.91
CA VAL A 4 8.21 8.10 -6.78
C VAL A 4 8.72 7.34 -5.56
N VAL A 5 9.68 7.95 -4.86
CA VAL A 5 10.15 7.47 -3.55
C VAL A 5 9.79 8.49 -2.50
N VAL A 6 9.23 8.03 -1.38
CA VAL A 6 8.87 8.87 -0.24
C VAL A 6 9.65 8.42 0.98
N ALA A 7 10.32 9.36 1.65
CA ALA A 7 11.06 9.13 2.87
C ALA A 7 10.52 9.95 4.03
N ARG A 8 10.70 9.44 5.26
CA ARG A 8 10.56 10.21 6.49
C ARG A 8 11.63 9.78 7.49
N VAL A 9 12.24 10.76 8.14
CA VAL A 9 13.10 10.55 9.31
C VAL A 9 12.35 11.03 10.55
N GLU A 10 12.23 10.16 11.54
CA GLU A 10 11.63 10.43 12.85
C GLU A 10 12.73 10.35 13.92
N TRP A 11 12.68 11.22 14.92
CA TRP A 11 13.62 11.25 16.04
C TRP A 11 12.85 10.99 17.34
N ASP A 12 13.40 10.22 18.27
CA ASP A 12 12.80 10.03 19.59
C ASP A 12 12.78 11.35 20.40
N GLU A 13 11.64 11.65 21.02
CA GLU A 13 11.38 12.94 21.69
C GLU A 13 12.24 13.18 22.95
N ASP A 14 12.91 12.14 23.49
CA ASP A 14 13.74 12.23 24.70
C ASP A 14 15.10 12.93 24.46
N GLY A 15 15.51 13.09 23.21
CA GLY A 15 16.64 13.92 22.81
C GLY A 15 16.16 15.26 22.30
N ALA A 16 16.56 16.36 22.93
CA ALA A 16 16.34 17.75 22.49
C ALA A 16 17.03 18.05 21.13
N SER A 17 16.62 17.37 20.07
CA SER A 17 17.13 17.53 18.72
C SER A 17 16.23 18.47 17.96
N GLU A 18 16.70 19.70 17.71
CA GLU A 18 16.04 20.67 16.81
C GLU A 18 16.07 20.22 15.33
N VAL A 19 16.53 19.00 15.05
CA VAL A 19 16.74 18.49 13.70
C VAL A 19 15.40 18.11 13.07
N ARG A 20 14.99 18.94 12.10
CA ARG A 20 13.78 18.68 11.31
C ARG A 20 13.98 17.44 10.44
N GLY A 21 13.03 16.50 10.50
CA GLY A 21 13.11 15.24 9.75
C GLY A 21 13.10 15.42 8.23
N GLY A 22 12.37 16.43 7.72
CA GLY A 22 12.21 16.67 6.28
C GLY A 22 13.52 16.96 5.53
N PRO A 23 14.31 17.98 5.94
CA PRO A 23 15.61 18.26 5.34
C PRO A 23 16.59 17.07 5.40
N VAL A 24 16.59 16.32 6.49
CA VAL A 24 17.43 15.11 6.61
C VAL A 24 16.95 14.02 5.66
N ALA A 25 15.64 13.79 5.58
CA ALA A 25 15.05 12.83 4.64
C ALA A 25 15.37 13.19 3.19
N GLN A 26 15.37 14.49 2.83
CA GLN A 26 15.78 14.95 1.50
C GLN A 26 17.24 14.62 1.23
N ALA A 27 18.15 15.01 2.12
CA ALA A 27 19.59 14.75 1.95
C ALA A 27 19.88 13.25 1.82
N LEU A 28 19.17 12.42 2.61
CA LEU A 28 19.27 10.97 2.50
C LEU A 28 18.76 10.46 1.16
N LEU A 29 17.61 10.94 0.66
CA LEU A 29 17.11 10.52 -0.66
C LEU A 29 18.06 10.93 -1.79
N GLU A 30 18.63 12.13 -1.72
CA GLU A 30 19.64 12.58 -2.67
C GLU A 30 20.84 11.63 -2.70
N GLU A 31 21.35 11.21 -1.53
CA GLU A 31 22.49 10.28 -1.46
C GLU A 31 22.13 8.85 -1.85
N ILE A 32 21.00 8.33 -1.36
CA ILE A 32 20.56 6.94 -1.56
C ILE A 32 20.26 6.65 -3.04
N LEU A 33 19.68 7.63 -3.74
CA LEU A 33 19.19 7.44 -5.10
C LEU A 33 20.21 7.86 -6.16
N VAL A 34 21.33 8.47 -5.78
CA VAL A 34 22.42 8.77 -6.72
C VAL A 34 22.90 7.45 -7.32
N ASP A 35 22.60 7.25 -8.60
CA ASP A 35 23.25 6.25 -9.42
C ASP A 35 24.57 6.84 -9.94
N PRO A 36 25.74 6.34 -9.52
CA PRO A 36 27.02 6.84 -10.01
C PRO A 36 27.22 6.63 -11.53
N ALA A 37 26.40 5.80 -12.18
CA ALA A 37 26.44 5.56 -13.62
C ALA A 37 25.53 6.50 -14.45
N VAL A 38 24.56 7.19 -13.83
CA VAL A 38 23.67 8.14 -14.52
C VAL A 38 24.29 9.53 -14.51
N THR A 39 25.17 9.77 -15.48
CA THR A 39 25.71 11.11 -15.78
C THR A 39 25.14 11.62 -17.10
N GLY A 40 23.85 11.97 -17.09
CA GLY A 40 23.17 12.59 -18.23
C GLY A 40 23.17 14.13 -18.13
N PRO A 41 23.45 14.87 -19.21
CA PRO A 41 23.37 16.34 -19.21
C PRO A 41 21.92 16.88 -19.29
N ASP A 42 20.93 16.01 -19.54
CA ASP A 42 19.54 16.41 -19.70
C ASP A 42 18.80 16.49 -18.35
N SER A 43 17.99 17.53 -18.17
CA SER A 43 17.26 17.76 -16.92
C SER A 43 16.19 16.69 -16.65
N ALA A 44 15.74 15.98 -17.68
CA ALA A 44 14.75 14.92 -17.58
C ALA A 44 15.31 13.61 -16.98
N ASP A 45 16.64 13.43 -17.01
CA ASP A 45 17.32 12.23 -16.49
C ASP A 45 17.79 12.40 -15.04
N ARG A 46 17.55 13.58 -14.45
CA ARG A 46 17.97 13.88 -13.08
C ARG A 46 16.88 13.50 -12.09
N ILE A 47 17.30 12.84 -11.01
CA ILE A 47 16.45 12.64 -9.85
C ILE A 47 16.18 14.00 -9.21
N ALA A 48 14.90 14.33 -9.03
CA ALA A 48 14.48 15.54 -8.35
C ALA A 48 13.97 15.18 -6.96
N VAL A 49 14.56 15.77 -5.93
CA VAL A 49 14.16 15.56 -4.53
C VAL A 49 13.71 16.88 -3.93
N ALA A 50 12.58 16.86 -3.20
CA ALA A 50 12.09 17.98 -2.42
C ALA A 50 11.47 17.47 -1.12
N HIS A 51 11.33 18.35 -0.13
CA HIS A 51 10.65 18.02 1.12
C HIS A 51 9.44 18.92 1.41
N THR A 52 8.50 18.42 2.19
CA THR A 52 7.33 19.15 2.69
C THR A 52 7.04 18.66 4.11
N GLY A 53 7.16 19.55 5.10
CA GLY A 53 7.11 19.14 6.51
C GLY A 53 8.26 18.18 6.84
N ASP A 54 7.93 17.01 7.38
CA ASP A 54 8.89 15.95 7.72
C ASP A 54 9.13 14.93 6.61
N GLU A 55 8.39 15.04 5.50
CA GLU A 55 8.43 14.09 4.39
C GLU A 55 9.33 14.61 3.27
N ALA A 56 10.17 13.74 2.71
CA ALA A 56 10.87 13.98 1.46
C ALA A 56 10.31 13.11 0.34
N ILE A 57 10.30 13.65 -0.87
CA ILE A 57 9.72 13.05 -2.08
C ILE A 57 10.78 13.14 -3.17
N ALA A 58 11.12 12.01 -3.78
CA ALA A 58 11.98 11.92 -4.95
C ALA A 58 11.19 11.45 -6.17
N LEU A 59 11.37 12.14 -7.29
CA LEU A 59 10.95 11.70 -8.61
C LEU A 59 12.16 11.06 -9.30
N VAL A 60 12.08 9.76 -9.56
CA VAL A 60 13.17 8.97 -10.12
C VAL A 60 12.84 8.62 -11.57
N PRO A 61 13.54 9.19 -12.57
CA PRO A 61 13.41 8.74 -13.95
C PRO A 61 13.97 7.33 -14.10
N LEU A 62 13.27 6.48 -14.84
CA LEU A 62 13.73 5.16 -15.22
C LEU A 62 14.14 5.16 -16.69
N PRO A 63 15.26 4.51 -17.05
CA PRO A 63 15.68 4.41 -18.44
C PRO A 63 14.58 3.70 -19.25
N ALA A 64 14.35 4.19 -20.46
CA ALA A 64 13.50 3.48 -21.41
C ALA A 64 14.10 2.09 -21.66
N ALA A 65 13.30 1.04 -21.51
CA ALA A 65 13.73 -0.29 -21.95
C ALA A 65 14.12 -0.17 -23.44
N PRO A 66 15.25 -0.74 -23.87
CA PRO A 66 15.61 -0.70 -25.29
C PRO A 66 14.50 -1.36 -26.09
N ASP A 67 13.96 -0.65 -27.09
CA ASP A 67 13.05 -1.22 -28.09
C ASP A 67 13.69 -2.50 -28.61
N ARG A 68 13.11 -3.66 -28.29
CA ARG A 68 13.48 -4.90 -28.98
C ARG A 68 13.06 -4.69 -30.43
N PRO A 69 13.96 -4.82 -31.42
CA PRO A 69 13.57 -4.62 -32.80
C PRO A 69 12.52 -5.66 -33.16
N ASP A 70 11.35 -5.17 -33.57
CA ASP A 70 10.32 -5.97 -34.21
C ASP A 70 10.87 -6.57 -35.51
N GLY A 71 10.84 -7.90 -35.60
CA GLY A 71 10.86 -8.61 -36.87
C GLY A 71 11.95 -9.65 -37.04
N GLU A 72 11.54 -10.92 -37.15
CA GLU A 72 11.53 -11.54 -38.49
C GLU A 72 10.59 -12.75 -38.51
N ALA A 73 9.50 -12.60 -39.26
CA ALA A 73 8.70 -13.71 -39.73
C ALA A 73 9.46 -14.42 -40.86
N SER A 74 9.83 -15.68 -40.67
CA SER A 74 10.02 -16.64 -41.76
C SER A 74 9.62 -18.03 -41.26
N GLY A 75 8.62 -18.63 -41.91
CA GLY A 75 7.96 -19.83 -41.44
C GLY A 75 8.62 -21.14 -41.89
N THR A 76 8.24 -22.23 -41.24
CA THR A 76 7.76 -23.50 -41.83
C THR A 76 7.46 -24.47 -40.68
N GLY A 77 6.29 -25.10 -40.74
CA GLY A 77 5.70 -25.81 -39.59
C GLY A 77 6.24 -27.21 -39.32
N SER A 78 5.89 -27.75 -38.16
CA SER A 78 5.30 -29.09 -38.00
C SER A 78 4.86 -29.29 -36.55
N ASP A 79 3.75 -30.03 -36.41
CA ASP A 79 3.10 -30.42 -35.16
C ASP A 79 4.02 -31.12 -34.16
N THR A 80 3.83 -30.87 -32.86
CA THR A 80 3.58 -31.92 -31.84
C THR A 80 3.18 -31.32 -30.49
N ALA A 81 2.46 -32.13 -29.73
CA ALA A 81 1.59 -31.80 -28.61
C ALA A 81 2.27 -31.23 -27.35
N SER A 82 1.68 -30.13 -26.86
CA SER A 82 1.32 -29.79 -25.48
C SER A 82 1.89 -30.66 -24.34
N ASP A 83 2.84 -30.08 -23.61
CA ASP A 83 2.90 -30.12 -22.14
C ASP A 83 3.81 -28.96 -21.71
N GLU A 84 3.25 -27.79 -21.41
CA GLU A 84 3.98 -26.73 -20.72
C GLU A 84 3.01 -25.78 -19.99
N ASP A 85 3.34 -25.59 -18.73
CA ASP A 85 2.70 -24.85 -17.63
C ASP A 85 2.46 -23.36 -17.97
N PRO A 86 1.23 -22.82 -17.89
CA PRO A 86 1.01 -21.39 -18.10
C PRO A 86 0.74 -20.68 -16.77
N GLY A 87 1.63 -19.77 -16.39
CA GLY A 87 1.34 -18.82 -15.32
C GLY A 87 2.48 -17.95 -14.80
N ALA A 88 3.61 -17.86 -15.49
CA ALA A 88 4.59 -16.80 -15.24
C ALA A 88 4.28 -15.62 -16.17
N ASP A 89 3.42 -14.72 -15.72
CA ASP A 89 3.18 -13.43 -16.37
C ASP A 89 4.45 -12.56 -16.21
N GLY A 90 5.40 -12.77 -17.14
CA GLY A 90 6.56 -11.93 -17.35
C GLY A 90 6.15 -10.59 -17.96
N HIS A 91 5.75 -9.65 -17.11
CA HIS A 91 5.80 -8.23 -17.47
C HIS A 91 7.26 -7.77 -17.35
N GLY A 92 7.82 -7.30 -18.48
CA GLY A 92 9.24 -7.05 -18.66
C GLY A 92 9.92 -6.26 -17.54
N GLU A 93 10.93 -6.90 -16.94
CA GLU A 93 11.91 -6.29 -16.03
C GLU A 93 12.78 -5.28 -16.80
N GLY A 94 12.27 -4.05 -16.94
CA GLY A 94 13.14 -2.88 -16.97
C GLY A 94 13.75 -2.65 -15.58
N PRO A 95 14.78 -1.80 -15.43
CA PRO A 95 15.46 -1.58 -14.15
C PRO A 95 14.60 -0.69 -13.24
N ALA A 96 13.54 -1.26 -12.70
CA ALA A 96 12.70 -0.60 -11.70
C ALA A 96 13.43 -0.56 -10.35
N LEU A 97 13.23 0.52 -9.61
CA LEU A 97 13.67 0.60 -8.22
C LEU A 97 12.80 -0.33 -7.37
N HIS A 98 13.43 -1.32 -6.72
CA HIS A 98 12.77 -2.24 -5.80
C HIS A 98 13.07 -1.85 -4.35
N ALA A 99 12.03 -1.75 -3.52
CA ALA A 99 12.18 -1.37 -2.12
C ALA A 99 13.09 -2.32 -1.32
N ASP A 100 13.05 -3.63 -1.60
CA ASP A 100 13.90 -4.61 -0.94
C ASP A 100 15.37 -4.45 -1.29
N ALA A 101 15.68 -4.18 -2.56
CA ALA A 101 17.04 -3.91 -3.02
C ALA A 101 17.58 -2.61 -2.40
N LEU A 102 16.76 -1.56 -2.40
CA LEU A 102 17.07 -0.28 -1.76
C LEU A 102 17.39 -0.49 -0.27
N LEU A 103 16.51 -1.19 0.43
CA LEU A 103 16.65 -1.48 1.86
C LEU A 103 17.90 -2.32 2.15
N ALA A 104 18.18 -3.34 1.33
CA ALA A 104 19.37 -4.16 1.48
C ALA A 104 20.66 -3.32 1.38
N ALA A 105 20.70 -2.35 0.45
CA ALA A 105 21.85 -1.48 0.27
C ALA A 105 22.05 -0.51 1.43
N VAL A 106 20.98 0.09 1.95
CA VAL A 106 21.08 1.23 2.88
C VAL A 106 20.91 0.87 4.35
N ARG A 107 20.34 -0.32 4.66
CA ARG A 107 19.96 -0.68 6.05
C ARG A 107 21.13 -0.57 7.02
N ALA A 108 22.26 -1.22 6.73
CA ALA A 108 23.40 -1.25 7.63
C ALA A 108 24.05 0.14 7.83
N PRO A 109 24.48 0.86 6.77
CA PRO A 109 25.12 2.16 6.95
C PRO A 109 24.21 3.21 7.58
N LEU A 110 22.93 3.25 7.19
CA LEU A 110 22.00 4.25 7.75
C LEU A 110 21.55 3.93 9.17
N SER A 111 21.41 2.64 9.53
CA SER A 111 21.14 2.28 10.94
C SER A 111 22.28 2.74 11.85
N ALA A 112 23.53 2.63 11.39
CA ALA A 112 24.69 3.12 12.13
C ALA A 112 24.74 4.66 12.19
N GLY A 113 24.47 5.34 11.08
CA GLY A 113 24.50 6.80 10.99
C GLY A 113 23.38 7.51 11.77
N LEU A 114 22.20 6.89 11.87
CA LEU A 114 21.06 7.44 12.60
C LEU A 114 21.15 7.29 14.14
N GLY A 115 22.20 6.64 14.66
CA GLY A 115 22.39 6.44 16.11
C GLY A 115 21.32 5.55 16.72
N ASP A 116 20.95 5.80 17.98
CA ASP A 116 19.85 5.09 18.67
C ASP A 116 18.53 5.86 18.67
N ASP A 117 18.53 7.12 18.20
CA ASP A 117 17.38 8.03 18.31
C ASP A 117 16.68 8.29 16.97
N GLY A 118 17.31 8.01 15.82
CA GLY A 118 16.73 8.32 14.50
C GLY A 118 16.15 7.11 13.74
N ARG A 119 14.99 7.24 13.11
CA ARG A 119 14.35 6.17 12.34
C ARG A 119 14.01 6.64 10.94
N LEU A 120 14.43 5.87 9.92
CA LEU A 120 14.14 6.11 8.51
C LEU A 120 13.11 5.11 7.97
N THR A 121 12.08 5.66 7.31
CA THR A 121 11.10 4.87 6.57
C THR A 121 11.04 5.31 5.11
N LEU A 122 10.95 4.34 4.21
CA LEU A 122 10.95 4.53 2.76
C LEU A 122 9.72 3.84 2.13
N GLY A 123 9.16 4.46 1.10
CA GLY A 123 8.10 3.87 0.29
C GLY A 123 8.37 4.09 -1.19
N VAL A 124 8.18 3.06 -2.01
CA VAL A 124 8.49 3.08 -3.46
C VAL A 124 7.25 2.75 -4.27
N SER A 125 6.88 3.61 -5.22
CA SER A 125 5.74 3.38 -6.13
C SER A 125 6.05 2.36 -7.23
N ALA A 126 5.02 1.97 -7.97
CA ALA A 126 5.14 1.36 -9.29
C ALA A 126 5.65 2.38 -10.31
N SER A 127 6.12 1.89 -11.45
CA SER A 127 6.49 2.72 -12.59
C SER A 127 5.25 3.37 -13.20
N VAL A 128 5.35 4.65 -13.55
CA VAL A 128 4.35 5.39 -14.32
C VAL A 128 4.92 5.90 -15.64
N HIS A 129 4.04 5.95 -16.63
CA HIS A 129 4.39 6.19 -18.04
C HIS A 129 3.97 7.60 -18.52
N SER A 130 3.29 8.38 -17.66
CA SER A 130 2.82 9.73 -17.99
C SER A 130 2.75 10.62 -16.73
N ALA A 131 2.67 11.93 -16.96
CA ALA A 131 2.59 12.92 -15.87
C ALA A 131 1.29 12.81 -15.06
N GLU A 132 0.19 12.40 -15.68
CA GLU A 132 -1.11 12.18 -15.02
C GLU A 132 -1.03 11.08 -13.95
N GLY A 133 -0.14 10.10 -14.13
CA GLY A 133 0.10 9.02 -13.19
C GLY A 133 0.89 9.43 -11.94
N LEU A 134 1.58 10.58 -11.94
CA LEU A 134 2.48 10.99 -10.84
C LEU A 134 1.75 11.18 -9.52
N ARG A 135 0.51 11.70 -9.57
CA ARG A 135 -0.31 11.83 -8.36
C ARG A 135 -0.62 10.46 -7.74
N GLY A 136 -0.93 9.48 -8.59
CA GLY A 136 -1.13 8.09 -8.18
C GLY A 136 0.11 7.51 -7.52
N ALA A 137 1.25 7.63 -8.20
CA ALA A 137 2.55 7.14 -7.73
C ALA A 137 2.97 7.76 -6.38
N LEU A 138 2.76 9.06 -6.16
CA LEU A 138 3.09 9.71 -4.89
C LEU A 138 2.31 9.13 -3.72
N GLU A 139 0.99 9.01 -3.86
CA GLU A 139 0.14 8.46 -2.81
C GLU A 139 0.42 6.97 -2.56
N GLU A 140 0.74 6.23 -3.62
CA GLU A 140 1.17 4.83 -3.53
C GLU A 140 2.47 4.71 -2.72
N ALA A 141 3.49 5.51 -3.04
CA ALA A 141 4.74 5.57 -2.28
C ALA A 141 4.53 5.99 -0.82
N ARG A 142 3.63 6.96 -0.56
CA ARG A 142 3.24 7.34 0.82
C ARG A 142 2.63 6.18 1.58
N HIS A 143 1.79 5.38 0.93
CA HIS A 143 1.21 4.22 1.58
C HIS A 143 2.25 3.13 1.83
N ALA A 144 3.10 2.84 0.86
CA ALA A 144 4.20 1.90 1.05
C ALA A 144 5.08 2.32 2.23
N ARG A 145 5.40 3.61 2.36
CA ARG A 145 6.11 4.12 3.54
C ARG A 145 5.34 3.88 4.84
N ARG A 146 4.01 4.04 4.87
CA ARG A 146 3.21 3.71 6.08
C ARG A 146 3.29 2.23 6.45
N VAL A 147 3.32 1.34 5.46
CA VAL A 147 3.56 -0.10 5.69
C VAL A 147 4.96 -0.32 6.26
N ALA A 148 5.98 0.37 5.74
CA ALA A 148 7.33 0.34 6.28
C ALA A 148 7.39 0.89 7.72
N ALA A 149 6.61 1.94 8.01
CA ALA A 149 6.58 2.57 9.32
C ALA A 149 6.05 1.65 10.42
N ALA A 150 5.13 0.74 10.09
CA ALA A 150 4.62 -0.26 11.04
C ALA A 150 5.59 -1.41 11.34
N ARG A 151 6.72 -1.52 10.61
CA ARG A 151 7.71 -2.59 10.81
C ARG A 151 8.65 -2.27 11.99
N PRO A 152 9.06 -3.27 12.77
CA PRO A 152 10.14 -3.09 13.73
C PRO A 152 11.47 -2.84 12.98
N GLY A 153 12.28 -1.93 13.50
CA GLY A 153 13.61 -1.61 12.97
C GLY A 153 13.81 -0.13 12.70
N ARG A 154 15.09 0.26 12.58
CA ARG A 154 15.52 1.66 12.42
C ARG A 154 15.47 2.15 10.97
N VAL A 155 15.68 1.24 10.03
CA VAL A 155 15.57 1.52 8.59
C VAL A 155 14.63 0.50 7.99
N CYS A 156 13.52 0.97 7.44
CA CYS A 156 12.49 0.14 6.83
C CYS A 156 12.10 0.72 5.47
N ALA A 157 11.89 -0.13 4.48
CA ALA A 157 11.30 0.24 3.20
C ALA A 157 10.13 -0.68 2.90
N ALA A 158 9.19 -0.23 2.07
CA ALA A 158 8.23 -1.09 1.40
C ALA A 158 7.96 -0.61 -0.03
N GLY A 159 7.57 -1.53 -0.90
CA GLY A 159 7.27 -1.27 -2.31
C GLY A 159 5.79 -1.42 -2.65
N HIS A 160 5.42 -0.97 -3.85
CA HIS A 160 4.05 -1.04 -4.36
C HIS A 160 3.45 -2.45 -4.39
N HIS A 161 4.25 -3.50 -4.58
CA HIS A 161 3.76 -4.88 -4.59
C HIS A 161 3.32 -5.37 -3.19
N GLU A 162 3.85 -4.76 -2.13
CA GLU A 162 3.45 -5.03 -0.74
C GLU A 162 2.13 -4.32 -0.40
N LEU A 163 1.61 -3.56 -1.36
CA LEU A 163 0.32 -2.91 -1.32
C LEU A 163 -0.81 -3.80 -1.89
N ALA A 164 -0.66 -5.12 -1.84
CA ALA A 164 -1.58 -6.09 -2.45
C ALA A 164 -2.98 -6.18 -1.80
N SER A 165 -3.43 -5.21 -1.01
CA SER A 165 -4.76 -5.23 -0.39
C SER A 165 -5.60 -4.08 -0.91
N HIS A 166 -6.79 -4.33 -1.45
CA HIS A 166 -7.76 -3.34 -1.95
C HIS A 166 -8.02 -2.14 -1.00
N VAL A 167 -7.63 -2.26 0.27
CA VAL A 167 -7.50 -1.21 1.30
C VAL A 167 -6.62 -0.02 0.85
N LEU A 168 -5.75 -0.22 -0.14
CA LEU A 168 -4.80 0.77 -0.64
C LEU A 168 -5.31 1.76 -1.66
N LEU A 169 -6.47 1.48 -2.25
CA LEU A 169 -7.19 2.46 -3.06
C LEU A 169 -7.99 3.45 -2.18
N LEU A 170 -8.19 3.13 -0.90
CA LEU A 170 -8.98 3.93 0.03
C LEU A 170 -8.44 5.35 0.28
N PRO A 171 -7.11 5.60 0.37
CA PRO A 171 -6.57 6.95 0.52
C PRO A 171 -6.87 7.87 -0.68
N PHE A 172 -7.18 7.32 -1.85
CA PHE A 172 -7.54 8.08 -3.04
C PHE A 172 -9.02 8.47 -3.08
N VAL A 173 -9.84 7.90 -2.19
CA VAL A 173 -11.26 8.25 -2.08
C VAL A 173 -11.38 9.58 -1.33
N PRO A 174 -12.00 10.61 -1.95
CA PRO A 174 -12.20 11.90 -1.29
C PRO A 174 -12.86 11.76 0.09
N ASP A 175 -12.45 12.64 0.99
CA ASP A 175 -12.80 12.62 2.41
C ASP A 175 -14.31 12.65 2.69
N ASP A 176 -15.03 13.42 1.89
CA ASP A 176 -16.48 13.53 1.89
C ASP A 176 -17.16 12.25 1.39
N VAL A 177 -16.65 11.66 0.31
CA VAL A 177 -17.13 10.37 -0.23
C VAL A 177 -16.92 9.26 0.78
N ARG A 178 -15.74 9.21 1.42
CA ARG A 178 -15.42 8.25 2.48
C ARG A 178 -16.41 8.37 3.64
N ARG A 179 -16.60 9.58 4.17
CA ARG A 179 -17.54 9.83 5.28
C ARG A 179 -18.97 9.45 4.91
N ALA A 180 -19.44 9.83 3.73
CA ALA A 180 -20.79 9.50 3.26
C ALA A 180 -20.98 7.98 3.10
N PHE A 181 -19.99 7.28 2.55
CA PHE A 181 -20.03 5.83 2.36
C PHE A 181 -20.05 5.08 3.70
N THR A 182 -19.13 5.40 4.62
CA THR A 182 -19.07 4.79 5.95
C THR A 182 -20.34 5.09 6.75
N ALA A 183 -20.82 6.33 6.73
CA ALA A 183 -22.05 6.72 7.43
C ALA A 183 -23.26 5.89 6.94
N ARG A 184 -23.42 5.77 5.62
CA ARG A 184 -24.53 5.00 5.02
C ARG A 184 -24.56 3.53 5.46
N LEU A 185 -23.40 2.90 5.63
CA LEU A 185 -23.29 1.48 5.94
C LEU A 185 -23.21 1.19 7.45
N LEU A 186 -22.47 2.00 8.22
CA LEU A 186 -22.16 1.70 9.62
C LEU A 186 -23.02 2.46 10.62
N ASP A 187 -23.53 3.65 10.30
CA ASP A 187 -24.32 4.43 11.26
C ASP A 187 -25.64 3.73 11.68
N PRO A 188 -26.37 3.02 10.80
CA PRO A 188 -27.53 2.22 11.22
C PRO A 188 -27.18 1.18 12.29
N LEU A 189 -25.99 0.57 12.18
CA LEU A 189 -25.50 -0.44 13.12
C LEU A 189 -25.03 0.19 14.43
N ARG A 190 -24.26 1.29 14.35
CA ARG A 190 -23.81 2.06 15.52
C ARG A 190 -24.99 2.57 16.34
N GLU A 191 -26.04 3.03 15.67
CA GLU A 191 -27.24 3.50 16.34
C GLU A 191 -27.98 2.38 17.08
N TYR A 192 -28.10 1.23 16.42
CA TYR A 192 -28.71 0.06 17.02
C TYR A 192 -27.90 -0.42 18.23
N ASP A 193 -26.57 -0.49 18.11
CA ASP A 193 -25.67 -0.87 19.20
C ASP A 193 -25.78 0.08 20.38
N ARG A 194 -25.86 1.39 20.14
CA ARG A 194 -26.04 2.40 21.19
C ARG A 194 -27.35 2.21 21.96
N ARG A 195 -28.44 1.88 21.27
CA ARG A 195 -29.77 1.70 21.90
C ARG A 195 -29.93 0.35 22.59
N HIS A 196 -29.35 -0.71 22.02
CA HIS A 196 -29.66 -2.09 22.40
C HIS A 196 -28.47 -2.87 22.97
N ARG A 197 -27.26 -2.29 22.96
CA ARG A 197 -25.99 -2.95 23.38
C ARG A 197 -25.80 -4.30 22.68
N ALA A 198 -26.04 -4.35 21.37
CA ALA A 198 -26.14 -5.58 20.59
C ALA A 198 -24.84 -6.07 19.95
N GLU A 199 -23.78 -5.25 19.98
CA GLU A 199 -22.44 -5.52 19.43
C GLU A 199 -22.44 -5.98 17.96
N LEU A 200 -23.26 -5.34 17.12
CA LEU A 200 -23.37 -5.64 15.70
C LEU A 200 -22.09 -5.27 14.94
N ILE A 201 -21.44 -4.14 15.25
CA ILE A 201 -20.17 -3.77 14.59
C ILE A 201 -19.06 -4.81 14.85
N PRO A 202 -18.74 -5.18 16.12
CA PRO A 202 -17.76 -6.24 16.40
C PRO A 202 -18.15 -7.60 15.78
N THR A 203 -19.45 -7.90 15.73
CA THR A 203 -19.94 -9.13 15.12
C THR A 203 -19.69 -9.16 13.61
N LEU A 204 -19.91 -8.02 12.93
CA LEU A 204 -19.65 -7.87 11.50
C LEU A 204 -18.15 -8.03 11.19
N GLU A 205 -17.28 -7.34 11.94
CA GLU A 205 -15.82 -7.47 11.81
C GLU A 205 -15.37 -8.93 11.95
N ALA A 206 -15.78 -9.60 13.02
CA ALA A 206 -15.40 -10.99 13.27
C ALA A 206 -15.98 -11.95 12.21
N PHE A 207 -17.17 -11.68 11.68
CA PHE A 207 -17.79 -12.48 10.63
C PHE A 207 -17.02 -12.37 9.31
N LEU A 208 -16.59 -11.17 8.93
CA LEU A 208 -15.79 -10.93 7.74
C LEU A 208 -14.37 -11.52 7.87
N ASP A 209 -13.72 -11.36 9.03
CA ASP A 209 -12.42 -11.98 9.32
C ASP A 209 -12.47 -13.52 9.27
N CYS A 210 -13.65 -14.11 9.47
CA CYS A 210 -13.87 -15.54 9.38
C CYS A 210 -14.38 -15.96 7.98
N ASP A 211 -14.23 -15.13 6.95
CA ASP A 211 -14.70 -15.34 5.57
C ASP A 211 -16.22 -15.61 5.46
N GLY A 212 -17.00 -15.16 6.44
CA GLY A 212 -18.43 -15.47 6.57
C GLY A 212 -18.75 -16.87 7.11
N SER A 213 -17.77 -17.55 7.71
CA SER A 213 -17.99 -18.86 8.35
C SER A 213 -18.73 -18.70 9.68
N TRP A 214 -19.97 -19.18 9.73
CA TRP A 214 -20.80 -19.21 10.94
C TRP A 214 -20.12 -19.92 12.11
N THR A 215 -19.51 -21.07 11.86
CA THR A 215 -18.91 -21.91 12.90
C THR A 215 -17.65 -21.27 13.49
N ARG A 216 -16.76 -20.77 12.63
CA ARG A 216 -15.52 -20.10 13.07
C ARG A 216 -15.84 -18.79 13.80
N CYS A 217 -16.75 -17.98 13.26
CA CYS A 217 -17.14 -16.72 13.87
C CYS A 217 -17.83 -16.93 15.23
N ALA A 218 -18.76 -17.89 15.34
CA ALA A 218 -19.44 -18.21 16.60
C ALA A 218 -18.44 -18.66 17.68
N ALA A 219 -17.47 -19.51 17.31
CA ALA A 219 -16.40 -19.92 18.21
C ALA A 219 -15.52 -18.74 18.65
N ARG A 220 -15.11 -17.88 17.70
CA ARG A 220 -14.27 -16.69 17.97
C ARG A 220 -14.96 -15.68 18.89
N LEU A 221 -16.27 -15.48 18.72
CA LEU A 221 -17.05 -14.57 19.55
C LEU A 221 -17.58 -15.21 20.84
N HIS A 222 -17.31 -16.51 21.07
CA HIS A 222 -17.89 -17.29 22.17
C HIS A 222 -19.43 -17.22 22.21
N LEU A 223 -20.07 -17.19 21.04
CA LEU A 223 -21.52 -17.12 20.89
C LEU A 223 -22.08 -18.46 20.42
N HIS A 224 -23.33 -18.72 20.76
CA HIS A 224 -24.09 -19.78 20.10
C HIS A 224 -24.40 -19.37 18.64
N VAL A 225 -24.35 -20.32 17.70
CA VAL A 225 -24.57 -20.08 16.26
C VAL A 225 -25.91 -19.39 15.98
N ASN A 226 -26.96 -19.70 16.74
CA ASN A 226 -28.27 -19.05 16.59
C ASN A 226 -28.22 -17.55 16.95
N THR A 227 -27.46 -17.17 17.98
CA THR A 227 -27.27 -15.76 18.35
C THR A 227 -26.50 -15.02 17.28
N LEU A 228 -25.46 -15.66 16.71
CA LEU A 228 -24.72 -15.09 15.58
C LEU A 228 -25.63 -14.88 14.37
N ARG A 229 -26.46 -15.88 14.01
CA ARG A 229 -27.45 -15.76 12.93
C ARG A 229 -28.42 -14.60 13.16
N TYR A 230 -28.90 -14.42 14.39
CA TYR A 230 -29.74 -13.29 14.74
C TYR A 230 -29.03 -11.95 14.51
N ARG A 231 -27.78 -11.81 14.99
CA ARG A 231 -27.01 -10.56 14.85
C ARG A 231 -26.69 -10.25 13.38
N VAL A 232 -26.26 -11.24 12.60
CA VAL A 232 -26.01 -11.08 11.16
C VAL A 232 -27.30 -10.74 10.41
N GLY A 233 -28.40 -11.45 10.67
CA GLY A 233 -29.70 -11.11 10.06
C GLY A 233 -30.21 -9.73 10.46
N ARG A 234 -29.86 -9.24 11.67
CA ARG A 234 -30.16 -7.87 12.09
C ARG A 234 -29.33 -6.84 11.30
N ILE A 235 -28.04 -7.12 11.07
CA ILE A 235 -27.18 -6.27 10.24
C ILE A 235 -27.76 -6.13 8.83
N GLU A 236 -28.13 -7.26 8.20
CA GLU A 236 -28.73 -7.28 6.86
C GLU A 236 -30.04 -6.48 6.82
N GLN A 237 -30.91 -6.64 7.83
CA GLN A 237 -32.18 -5.89 7.93
C GLN A 237 -31.97 -4.38 8.09
N LEU A 238 -31.00 -3.95 8.91
CA LEU A 238 -30.75 -2.54 9.18
C LEU A 238 -30.10 -1.82 7.99
N THR A 239 -29.37 -2.54 7.16
CA THR A 239 -28.55 -1.97 6.08
C THR A 239 -29.12 -2.24 4.69
N GLY A 240 -30.06 -3.19 4.56
CA GLY A 240 -30.58 -3.66 3.29
C GLY A 240 -29.56 -4.44 2.45
N ARG A 241 -28.47 -4.91 3.05
CA ARG A 241 -27.38 -5.66 2.40
C ARG A 241 -27.49 -7.15 2.70
N ASP A 242 -26.84 -7.96 1.87
CA ASP A 242 -26.82 -9.42 1.97
C ASP A 242 -25.38 -9.92 2.18
N LEU A 243 -25.07 -10.38 3.39
CA LEU A 243 -23.73 -10.84 3.76
C LEU A 243 -23.41 -12.24 3.19
N ALA A 244 -24.26 -12.82 2.35
CA ALA A 244 -23.88 -13.92 1.47
C ALA A 244 -23.20 -13.43 0.18
N ARG A 245 -23.47 -12.19 -0.27
CA ARG A 245 -22.91 -11.62 -1.50
C ARG A 245 -21.51 -11.06 -1.26
N LEU A 246 -20.60 -11.36 -2.20
CA LEU A 246 -19.22 -10.87 -2.14
C LEU A 246 -19.16 -9.34 -2.17
N GLU A 247 -19.92 -8.70 -3.06
CA GLU A 247 -19.96 -7.24 -3.19
C GLU A 247 -20.35 -6.55 -1.88
N ASP A 248 -21.38 -7.04 -1.20
CA ASP A 248 -21.83 -6.48 0.07
C ASP A 248 -20.82 -6.74 1.20
N LYS A 249 -20.18 -7.91 1.23
CA LYS A 249 -19.06 -8.19 2.15
C LYS A 249 -17.90 -7.22 1.92
N LEU A 250 -17.55 -6.95 0.67
CA LEU A 250 -16.48 -6.01 0.31
C LEU A 250 -16.85 -4.59 0.71
N ASP A 251 -18.07 -4.15 0.44
CA ASP A 251 -18.57 -2.84 0.86
C ASP A 251 -18.40 -2.64 2.38
N PHE A 252 -18.82 -3.62 3.19
CA PHE A 252 -18.65 -3.55 4.64
C PHE A 252 -17.20 -3.63 5.08
N PHE A 253 -16.40 -4.50 4.46
CA PHE A 253 -14.97 -4.59 4.74
C PHE A 253 -14.29 -3.24 4.51
N LEU A 254 -14.56 -2.60 3.37
CA LEU A 254 -14.02 -1.29 3.05
C LEU A 254 -14.54 -0.21 4.02
N ALA A 255 -15.84 -0.21 4.33
CA ALA A 255 -16.42 0.73 5.28
C ALA A 255 -15.77 0.66 6.67
N LEU A 256 -15.50 -0.55 7.17
CA LEU A 256 -14.82 -0.77 8.46
C LEU A 256 -13.36 -0.30 8.43
N ARG A 257 -12.66 -0.43 7.30
CA ARG A 257 -11.28 0.03 7.14
C ARG A 257 -11.15 1.54 6.95
N MET A 258 -12.23 2.19 6.50
CA MET A 258 -12.35 3.64 6.31
C MET A 258 -12.93 4.40 7.51
N SER A 259 -13.45 3.66 8.49
CA SER A 259 -14.17 4.14 9.67
C SER A 259 -13.30 4.89 10.66
#